data_AF-A0A534AXS9-F1
#
_entry.id   AF-A0A534AXS9-F1
#
_cell.length_a   1.000
_cell.length_b   1.000
_cell.length_c   1.000
_cell.angle_alpha   90.00
_cell.angle_beta   90.00
_cell.angle_gamma   90.00
#
_symmetry.space_group_name_H-M   'P 1'
#
loop_
_entity.id
_entity.type
_entity.pdbx_description
1 polymer ?
#
loop_
_entity_poly.entity_id
_entity_poly.type
_entity_poly.pdbx_seq_one_letter_code
_entity_poly.pdbx_strand_id
1 'polypeptide(L)'
;MEKPHPQCADAVLMVRPQAFGYNAETASTNTFQRDGEPQLAASARELARDEFAHLEQALESEGISVCAVEDTAQPVKPDAVF
;
A
#
# COMPACT_ATOMS: atom_id res chain seq x y z
N MET A 1 -21.53 3.88 -31.10
CA MET A 1 -20.57 4.93 -30.72
C MET A 1 -19.69 4.35 -29.64
N GLU A 2 -18.41 4.11 -29.93
CA GLU A 2 -17.44 3.72 -28.91
C GLU A 2 -17.28 4.87 -27.92
N LYS A 3 -17.31 4.55 -26.62
CA LYS A 3 -17.00 5.53 -25.58
C LYS A 3 -15.50 5.82 -25.65
N PRO A 4 -15.06 7.10 -25.58
CA PRO A 4 -13.65 7.42 -25.52
C PRO A 4 -13.02 6.68 -24.34
N HIS A 5 -11.97 5.90 -24.59
CA HIS A 5 -11.19 5.30 -23.50
C HIS A 5 -10.42 6.41 -22.80
N PRO A 6 -10.69 6.68 -21.52
CA PRO A 6 -9.89 7.63 -20.76
C PRO A 6 -8.45 7.11 -20.71
N GLN A 7 -7.47 8.02 -20.77
CA GLN A 7 -6.04 7.66 -20.71
C GLN A 7 -5.63 7.37 -19.25
N CYS A 8 -6.30 6.41 -18.62
CA CYS A 8 -6.04 5.92 -17.27
C CYS A 8 -6.15 4.39 -17.24
N ALA A 9 -5.54 3.75 -16.25
CA ALA A 9 -5.61 2.30 -16.10
C ALA A 9 -7.01 1.87 -15.63
N ASP A 10 -7.54 0.80 -16.22
CA ASP A 10 -8.84 0.21 -15.82
C ASP A 10 -8.72 -0.66 -14.56
N ALA A 11 -7.50 -1.05 -14.19
CA ALA A 11 -7.24 -1.92 -13.05
C ALA A 11 -5.90 -1.60 -12.38
N VAL A 12 -5.79 -1.93 -11.09
CA VAL A 12 -4.57 -1.80 -10.29
C VAL A 12 -4.33 -3.06 -9.45
N LEU A 13 -3.07 -3.45 -9.33
CA LEU A 13 -2.62 -4.46 -8.36
C LEU A 13 -2.17 -3.73 -7.10
N MET A 14 -2.67 -4.16 -5.95
CA MET A 14 -2.30 -3.63 -4.65
C MET A 14 -1.90 -4.77 -3.72
N VAL A 15 -0.89 -4.56 -2.88
CA VAL A 15 -0.42 -5.57 -1.92
C VAL A 15 -0.75 -5.12 -0.50
N ARG A 16 -1.59 -5.87 0.20
CA ARG A 16 -2.00 -5.55 1.57
C ARG A 16 -0.85 -5.90 2.52
N PRO A 17 -0.25 -4.92 3.22
CA PRO A 17 1.00 -5.15 3.94
C PRO A 17 0.80 -5.96 5.23
N GLN A 18 1.71 -6.91 5.48
CA GLN A 18 1.69 -7.71 6.70
C GLN A 18 2.50 -7.05 7.84
N ALA A 19 3.51 -6.26 7.50
CA ALA A 19 4.47 -5.70 8.46
C ALA A 19 4.91 -4.26 8.13
N PHE A 20 3.98 -3.39 7.68
CA PHE A 20 4.31 -2.03 7.27
C PHE A 20 5.17 -1.28 8.30
N GLY A 21 6.25 -0.65 7.83
CA GLY A 21 7.15 0.10 8.69
C GLY A 21 8.43 0.57 8.00
N TYR A 22 9.43 0.90 8.81
CA TYR A 22 10.73 1.34 8.33
C TYR A 22 11.51 0.21 7.65
N ASN A 23 12.04 0.47 6.46
CA ASN A 23 12.94 -0.42 5.73
C ASN A 23 14.36 0.16 5.72
N ALA A 24 15.26 -0.44 6.49
CA ALA A 24 16.66 -0.02 6.56
C ALA A 24 17.39 -0.10 5.21
N GLU A 25 16.99 -1.03 4.32
CA GLU A 25 17.61 -1.20 3.01
C GLU A 25 17.29 -0.02 2.08
N THR A 26 16.04 0.46 2.11
CA THR A 26 15.59 1.55 1.21
C THR A 26 15.67 2.94 1.85
N ALA A 27 15.82 3.03 3.18
CA ALA A 27 15.91 4.29 3.91
C ALA A 27 17.10 5.17 3.48
N SER A 28 18.18 4.57 2.99
CA SER A 28 19.33 5.32 2.45
C SER A 28 18.96 6.16 1.20
N THR A 29 17.96 5.71 0.45
CA THR A 29 17.49 6.36 -0.78
C THR A 29 16.11 7.02 -0.65
N ASN A 30 15.39 6.75 0.44
CA ASN A 30 14.05 7.29 0.69
C ASN A 30 14.07 8.22 1.89
N THR A 31 14.18 9.53 1.62
CA THR A 31 14.25 10.58 2.65
C THR A 31 12.99 10.74 3.49
N PHE A 32 11.87 10.13 3.09
CA PHE A 32 10.64 10.11 3.88
C PHE A 32 10.68 9.06 4.99
N GLN A 33 11.53 8.04 4.87
CA GLN A 33 11.68 7.03 5.91
C GLN A 33 12.48 7.59 7.07
N ARG A 34 11.85 7.58 8.24
CA ARG A 34 12.47 7.95 9.51
C ARG A 34 12.40 6.75 10.43
N ASP A 35 13.53 6.46 11.07
CA ASP A 35 13.55 5.50 12.15
C ASP A 35 12.74 6.10 13.31
N GLY A 36 11.57 5.51 13.58
CA GLY A 36 10.57 6.05 14.50
C GLY A 36 10.59 5.33 15.84
N GLU A 37 9.94 5.92 16.85
CA GLU A 37 9.77 5.26 18.15
C GLU A 37 8.98 3.94 18.02
N PRO A 38 9.37 2.85 18.70
CA PRO A 38 8.72 1.54 18.58
C PRO A 38 7.22 1.54 18.84
N GLN A 39 6.72 2.43 19.71
CA GLN A 39 5.27 2.55 19.97
C GLN A 39 4.49 3.08 18.76
N LEU A 40 5.13 3.88 17.89
CA LEU A 40 4.51 4.38 16.66
C LEU A 40 4.44 3.30 15.59
N ALA A 41 5.36 2.33 15.60
CA ALA A 41 5.43 1.27 14.58
C ALA A 41 4.22 0.32 14.62
N ALA A 42 3.76 -0.08 15.81
CA ALA A 42 2.58 -0.93 15.93
C ALA A 42 1.30 -0.22 15.44
N SER A 43 1.13 1.06 15.81
CA SER A 43 0.02 1.88 15.30
C SER A 43 0.13 2.16 13.81
N ALA A 44 1.34 2.33 13.27
CA ALA A 44 1.54 2.61 11.85
C ALA A 44 1.07 1.45 10.97
N ARG A 45 1.28 0.19 11.42
CA ARG A 45 0.79 -0.98 10.68
C ARG A 45 -0.74 -1.02 10.60
N GLU A 46 -1.42 -0.79 11.71
CA GLU A 46 -2.89 -0.82 11.76
C GLU A 46 -3.47 0.32 10.91
N LEU A 47 -2.96 1.54 11.10
CA LEU A 47 -3.35 2.70 10.30
C LEU A 47 -3.10 2.49 8.81
N ALA A 48 -1.97 1.91 8.42
CA ALA A 48 -1.68 1.63 7.01
C ALA A 48 -2.65 0.61 6.40
N ARG A 49 -3.11 -0.39 7.16
CA ARG A 49 -4.13 -1.34 6.69
C ARG A 49 -5.50 -0.68 6.55
N ASP A 50 -5.85 0.22 7.46
CA ASP A 50 -7.09 1.00 7.37
C ASP A 50 -7.05 1.97 6.17
N GLU A 51 -5.95 2.68 5.97
CA GLU A 51 -5.74 3.55 4.80
C GLU A 51 -5.76 2.75 3.49
N PHE A 52 -5.16 1.56 3.46
CA PHE A 52 -5.22 0.65 2.31
C PHE A 52 -6.66 0.30 1.96
N ALA A 53 -7.47 -0.09 2.96
CA ALA A 53 -8.88 -0.45 2.74
C ALA A 53 -9.70 0.74 2.23
N HIS A 54 -9.43 1.95 2.73
CA HIS A 54 -10.08 3.15 2.21
C HIS A 54 -9.67 3.47 0.77
N LEU A 55 -8.40 3.27 0.40
CA LEU A 55 -7.93 3.48 -0.98
C LEU A 55 -8.54 2.46 -1.95
N GLU A 56 -8.61 1.19 -1.56
CA GLU A 56 -9.30 0.13 -2.31
C GLU A 56 -10.75 0.53 -2.59
N GLN A 57 -11.50 0.92 -1.57
CA GLN A 57 -12.89 1.38 -1.72
C GLN A 57 -13.02 2.61 -2.60
N ALA A 58 -12.12 3.59 -2.47
CA ALA A 58 -12.15 4.81 -3.27
C ALA A 58 -11.93 4.49 -4.77
N LEU A 59 -10.96 3.65 -5.08
CA LEU A 59 -10.66 3.24 -6.46
C LEU A 59 -11.82 2.47 -7.09
N GLU A 60 -12.40 1.51 -6.35
CA GLU A 60 -13.56 0.76 -6.81
C GLU A 60 -14.78 1.67 -7.03
N SER A 61 -14.97 2.70 -6.19
CA SER A 61 -16.07 3.66 -6.34
C SER A 61 -15.98 4.51 -7.61
N GLU A 62 -14.76 4.72 -8.12
CA GLU A 62 -14.49 5.39 -9.40
C GLU A 62 -14.51 4.43 -10.60
N GLY A 63 -14.83 3.15 -10.38
CA GLY A 63 -14.93 2.13 -11.42
C GLY A 63 -13.59 1.49 -11.82
N ILE A 64 -12.54 1.69 -11.04
CA ILE A 64 -11.23 1.04 -11.24
C ILE A 64 -11.26 -0.32 -10.57
N SER A 65 -10.88 -1.38 -11.30
CA SER A 65 -10.81 -2.73 -10.73
C SER A 65 -9.58 -2.87 -9.82
N VAL A 66 -9.78 -3.26 -8.56
CA VAL A 66 -8.68 -3.51 -7.63
C VAL A 66 -8.40 -5.01 -7.52
N CYS A 67 -7.15 -5.41 -7.75
CA CYS A 67 -6.66 -6.74 -7.44
C CYS A 67 -5.79 -6.65 -6.18
N ALA A 68 -6.37 -6.95 -5.01
CA ALA A 68 -5.64 -6.95 -3.75
C ALA A 68 -5.02 -8.33 -3.45
N VAL A 69 -3.72 -8.37 -3.17
CA VAL A 69 -2.98 -9.58 -2.77
C VAL A 69 -2.49 -9.42 -1.34
N GLU A 70 -2.63 -10.46 -0.50
CA GLU A 70 -2.09 -10.44 0.86
C GLU A 70 -0.58 -10.66 0.86
N ASP A 71 0.15 -9.83 1.60
CA ASP A 71 1.55 -10.06 1.91
C ASP A 71 1.73 -11.26 2.87
N THR A 72 2.89 -11.92 2.77
CA THR A 72 3.25 -13.08 3.58
C THR A 72 3.95 -12.64 4.87
N ALA A 73 3.72 -13.36 5.98
CA ALA A 73 4.37 -13.06 7.25
C ALA A 73 5.91 -13.21 7.25
N GLN A 74 6.46 -14.08 6.39
CA GLN A 74 7.90 -14.30 6.26
C GLN A 74 8.30 -14.44 4.77
N PRO A 75 9.43 -13.84 4.36
CA PRO A 75 10.26 -12.89 5.13
C PRO A 75 9.48 -11.60 5.43
N VAL A 76 9.87 -10.91 6.51
CA VAL A 76 9.27 -9.60 6.87
C VAL A 76 9.59 -8.58 5.78
N LYS A 77 8.55 -7.96 5.23
CA LYS A 77 8.65 -6.97 4.16
C LYS A 77 7.99 -5.65 4.60
N PRO A 78 8.75 -4.70 5.17
CA PRO A 78 8.20 -3.47 5.75
C PRO A 78 7.61 -2.49 4.73
N ASP A 79 8.00 -2.61 3.47
CA ASP A 79 7.55 -1.78 2.36
C ASP A 79 6.77 -2.58 1.30
N ALA A 80 6.23 -3.76 1.67
CA ALA A 80 5.49 -4.65 0.77
C ALA A 80 4.27 -4.01 0.07
N VAL A 81 3.77 -2.89 0.60
CA VAL A 81 2.60 -2.17 0.06
C VAL A 81 2.92 -1.47 -1.27
N PHE A 82 4.20 -1.24 -1.56
CA PHE A 82 4.70 -0.62 -2.79
C PHE A 82 5.16 -1.67 -3.79
#